data_AF-A0AAW4KYG3-F1
#
_entry.id   AF-A0AAW4KYG3-F1
#
_cell.length_a   1.000
_cell.length_b   1.000
_cell.length_c   1.000
_cell.angle_alpha   90.00
_cell.angle_beta   90.00
_cell.angle_gamma   90.00
#
_symmetry.space_group_name_H-M   'P 1'
#
loop_
_entity.id
_entity.type
_entity.pdbx_description
1 polymer ?
#
loop_
_entity_poly.entity_id
_entity_poly.type
_entity_poly.pdbx_seq_one_letter_code
_entity_poly.pdbx_strand_id
1 'polypeptide(L)'
;AQGIKVLSINALYPFDVWNDERRAQAIELATYARECGAQGLVMCPFNQPGDTRNDAQRAAGLRTALSELALILREYGILGFIEPLGFTVSALRRKRVAVDAI
;
A
#
# COMPACT_ATOMS: atom_id res chain seq x y z
N ALA A 1 -23.75 17.45 -2.87
CA ALA A 1 -22.39 17.32 -2.28
C ALA A 1 -21.99 18.64 -1.66
N GLN A 2 -21.38 18.66 -0.46
CA GLN A 2 -21.00 19.90 0.28
C GLN A 2 -19.74 20.61 -0.28
N GLY A 3 -19.35 20.35 -1.53
CA GLY A 3 -18.10 20.87 -2.11
C GLY A 3 -16.81 20.25 -1.58
N ILE A 4 -16.90 19.24 -0.70
CA ILE A 4 -15.74 18.48 -0.18
C ILE A 4 -15.45 17.29 -1.09
N LYS A 5 -14.17 17.09 -1.42
CA LYS A 5 -13.68 15.97 -2.21
C LYS A 5 -12.80 15.06 -1.34
N VAL A 6 -13.10 13.77 -1.32
CA VAL A 6 -12.26 12.78 -0.66
C VAL A 6 -11.08 12.49 -1.59
N LEU A 7 -9.85 12.77 -1.14
CA LEU A 7 -8.66 12.49 -1.95
C LEU A 7 -8.21 11.03 -1.80
N SER A 8 -8.22 10.52 -0.58
CA SER A 8 -7.74 9.16 -0.31
C SER A 8 -8.35 8.55 0.93
N ILE A 9 -8.32 7.22 0.99
CA ILE A 9 -8.47 6.45 2.23
C ILE A 9 -7.06 6.14 2.77
N ASN A 10 -6.84 6.30 4.07
CA ASN A 10 -5.58 5.99 4.75
C ASN A 10 -5.84 4.97 5.87
N ALA A 11 -5.20 3.78 5.89
CA ALA A 11 -4.34 3.18 4.86
C ALA A 11 -4.42 1.65 4.91
N LEU A 12 -3.93 1.00 3.84
CA LEU A 12 -3.54 -0.40 3.89
C LEU A 12 -2.18 -0.53 4.59
N TYR A 13 -2.13 -1.32 5.66
CA TYR A 13 -0.92 -1.57 6.45
C TYR A 13 -0.87 -3.00 6.99
N PRO A 14 0.30 -3.67 6.96
CA PRO A 14 1.47 -3.36 6.14
C PRO A 14 1.27 -3.88 4.71
N PHE A 15 1.39 -3.01 3.70
CA PHE A 15 1.12 -3.45 2.32
C PHE A 15 2.19 -4.40 1.75
N ASP A 16 3.45 -4.26 2.17
CA ASP A 16 4.62 -5.03 1.69
C ASP A 16 4.74 -6.43 2.31
N VAL A 17 3.76 -6.85 3.12
CA VAL A 17 3.62 -8.21 3.64
C VAL A 17 2.39 -8.86 3.01
N TRP A 18 2.55 -9.30 1.76
CA TRP A 18 1.44 -9.82 0.98
C TRP A 18 0.99 -11.22 1.43
N ASN A 19 -0.32 -11.40 1.59
CA ASN A 19 -1.01 -12.66 1.88
C ASN A 19 -2.52 -12.47 1.71
N ASP A 20 -3.30 -13.52 1.93
CA ASP A 20 -4.76 -13.51 1.71
C ASP A 20 -5.50 -12.47 2.57
N GLU A 21 -5.04 -12.23 3.79
CA GLU A 21 -5.62 -11.19 4.66
C GLU A 21 -5.36 -9.79 4.09
N ARG A 22 -4.13 -9.51 3.65
CA ARG A 22 -3.78 -8.23 3.01
C ARG A 22 -4.54 -8.03 1.70
N ARG A 23 -4.77 -9.11 0.94
CA ARG A 23 -5.61 -9.08 -0.26
C ARG A 23 -7.06 -8.73 0.06
N ALA A 24 -7.65 -9.36 1.07
CA ALA A 24 -9.01 -9.08 1.50
C ALA A 24 -9.16 -7.61 1.98
N GLN A 25 -8.24 -7.13 2.81
CA GLN A 25 -8.20 -5.74 3.28
C GLN A 25 -8.06 -4.74 2.12
N ALA A 26 -7.19 -5.04 1.14
CA ALA A 26 -7.03 -4.19 -0.04
C ALA A 26 -8.32 -4.07 -0.85
N ILE A 27 -9.06 -5.18 -1.03
CA ILE A 27 -10.35 -5.20 -1.74
C ILE A 27 -11.42 -4.40 -0.97
N GLU A 28 -11.50 -4.59 0.36
CA GLU A 28 -12.44 -3.85 1.21
C GLU A 28 -12.17 -2.34 1.14
N LEU A 29 -10.91 -1.93 1.30
CA LEU A 29 -10.51 -0.52 1.23
C LEU A 29 -10.70 0.06 -0.17
N ALA A 30 -10.43 -0.70 -1.23
CA ALA A 30 -10.68 -0.27 -2.61
C ALA A 30 -12.18 -0.10 -2.91
N THR A 31 -13.01 -1.00 -2.38
CA THR A 31 -14.47 -0.90 -2.44
C THR A 31 -14.93 0.38 -1.74
N TYR A 32 -14.49 0.59 -0.50
CA TYR A 32 -14.83 1.78 0.29
C TYR A 32 -14.37 3.07 -0.37
N ALA A 33 -13.14 3.10 -0.91
CA ALA A 33 -12.60 4.23 -1.65
C ALA A 33 -13.48 4.58 -2.87
N ARG A 34 -13.88 3.58 -3.66
CA ARG A 34 -14.78 3.78 -4.81
C ARG A 34 -16.14 4.31 -4.38
N GLU A 35 -16.75 3.72 -3.35
CA GLU A 35 -18.08 4.11 -2.86
C GLU A 35 -18.12 5.52 -2.27
N CYS A 36 -17.04 5.94 -1.62
CA CYS A 36 -16.92 7.29 -1.08
C CYS A 36 -16.41 8.33 -2.11
N GLY A 37 -16.12 7.91 -3.34
CA GLY A 37 -15.56 8.77 -4.39
C GLY A 37 -14.12 9.25 -4.10
N ALA A 38 -13.35 8.49 -3.32
CA ALA A 38 -11.94 8.75 -3.07
C ALA A 38 -11.11 8.50 -4.33
N GLN A 39 -10.03 9.27 -4.52
CA GLN A 39 -9.16 9.12 -5.69
C GLN A 39 -8.11 8.02 -5.55
N GLY A 40 -7.80 7.60 -4.31
CA GLY A 40 -6.75 6.61 -4.08
C GLY A 40 -6.73 6.01 -2.69
N LEU A 41 -5.86 5.01 -2.53
CA LEU A 41 -5.59 4.31 -1.30
C LEU A 41 -4.12 4.54 -0.91
N VAL A 42 -3.90 5.03 0.30
CA VAL A 42 -2.56 5.12 0.89
C VAL A 42 -2.09 3.73 1.33
N MET A 43 -0.83 3.39 1.04
CA MET A 43 -0.21 2.10 1.33
C MET A 43 1.07 2.32 2.14
N CYS A 44 1.04 1.88 3.40
CA CYS A 44 2.13 2.07 4.35
C CYS A 44 2.91 0.76 4.58
N PRO A 45 4.25 0.79 4.53
CA PRO A 45 5.08 -0.40 4.69
C PRO A 45 5.11 -0.87 6.15
N PHE A 46 5.52 -2.12 6.36
CA PHE A 46 5.82 -2.70 7.66
C PHE A 46 6.73 -1.79 8.46
N ASN A 47 6.34 -1.53 9.71
CA ASN A 47 6.96 -0.53 10.55
C ASN A 47 6.98 -0.93 12.03
N GLN A 48 7.30 -2.20 12.31
CA GLN A 48 7.45 -2.71 13.67
C GLN A 48 8.88 -3.17 13.92
N PRO A 49 9.35 -3.11 15.18
CA PRO A 49 10.57 -3.81 15.58
C PRO A 49 10.47 -5.31 15.30
N GLY A 50 11.62 -5.97 15.11
CA GLY A 50 11.66 -7.43 14.96
C GLY A 50 11.26 -7.94 13.58
N ASP A 51 11.29 -7.10 12.54
CA ASP A 51 11.21 -7.60 11.16
C ASP A 51 12.36 -8.59 10.90
N THR A 52 12.02 -9.86 10.73
CA THR A 52 12.98 -10.95 10.52
C THR A 52 13.45 -11.05 9.07
N ARG A 53 12.85 -10.28 8.15
CA ARG A 53 13.22 -10.25 6.74
C ARG A 53 14.52 -9.49 6.52
N ASN A 54 15.41 -10.05 5.74
CA ASN A 54 16.57 -9.33 5.20
C ASN A 54 16.16 -8.41 4.03
N ASP A 55 17.09 -7.57 3.55
CA ASP A 55 16.81 -6.59 2.50
C ASP A 55 16.33 -7.22 1.18
N ALA A 56 16.86 -8.40 0.82
CA ALA A 56 16.43 -9.11 -0.39
C ALA A 56 14.98 -9.63 -0.25
N GLN A 57 14.63 -10.17 0.93
CA GLN A 57 13.27 -10.63 1.24
C GLN A 57 12.28 -9.47 1.28
N ARG A 58 12.67 -8.30 1.84
CA ARG A 58 11.85 -7.09 1.80
C ARG A 58 11.62 -6.60 0.37
N ALA A 59 12.67 -6.56 -0.45
CA ALA A 59 12.56 -6.14 -1.84
C ALA A 59 11.68 -7.10 -2.68
N ALA A 60 11.80 -8.42 -2.44
CA ALA A 60 10.93 -9.41 -3.06
C ALA A 60 9.47 -9.25 -2.62
N GLY A 61 9.22 -9.12 -1.31
CA GLY A 61 7.88 -8.89 -0.76
C GLY A 61 7.23 -7.61 -1.29
N LEU A 62 8.00 -6.52 -1.39
CA LEU A 62 7.56 -5.26 -1.98
C LEU A 62 7.13 -5.43 -3.44
N ARG A 63 7.92 -6.11 -4.28
CA ARG A 63 7.57 -6.38 -5.68
C ARG A 63 6.29 -7.22 -5.81
N THR A 64 6.17 -8.27 -5.00
CA THR A 64 4.97 -9.11 -4.97
C THR A 64 3.74 -8.29 -4.60
N ALA A 65 3.81 -7.55 -3.50
CA ALA A 65 2.72 -6.71 -3.03
C ALA A 65 2.29 -5.67 -4.08
N LEU A 66 3.24 -4.95 -4.67
CA LEU A 66 2.94 -3.91 -5.67
C LEU A 66 2.31 -4.49 -6.94
N SER A 67 2.77 -5.67 -7.39
CA SER A 67 2.20 -6.36 -8.55
C SER A 67 0.74 -6.74 -8.32
N GLU A 68 0.45 -7.33 -7.16
CA GLU A 68 -0.90 -7.78 -6.79
C GLU A 68 -1.84 -6.60 -6.51
N LEU A 69 -1.36 -5.59 -5.80
CA LEU A 69 -2.12 -4.37 -5.52
C LEU A 69 -2.43 -3.60 -6.80
N ALA A 70 -1.52 -3.55 -7.77
CA ALA A 70 -1.77 -2.88 -9.04
C ALA A 70 -2.98 -3.48 -9.78
N LEU A 71 -3.22 -4.79 -9.68
CA LEU A 71 -4.40 -5.43 -10.28
C LEU A 71 -5.68 -4.93 -9.60
N ILE A 72 -5.72 -4.95 -8.27
CA ILE A 72 -6.89 -4.50 -7.49
C ILE A 72 -7.15 -3.01 -7.72
N LEU A 73 -6.13 -2.16 -7.63
CA LEU A 73 -6.29 -0.71 -7.81
C LEU A 73 -6.83 -0.36 -9.21
N ARG A 74 -6.38 -1.07 -10.25
CA ARG A 74 -6.90 -0.91 -11.63
C ARG A 74 -8.34 -1.37 -11.77
N GLU A 75 -8.70 -2.52 -11.18
CA GLU A 75 -10.08 -3.04 -11.18
C GLU A 75 -11.06 -2.04 -10.54
N TYR A 76 -10.66 -1.39 -9.46
CA TYR A 76 -11.49 -0.41 -8.75
C TYR A 76 -11.35 1.03 -9.26
N GLY A 77 -10.46 1.28 -10.22
CA GLY A 77 -10.26 2.59 -10.84
C GLY A 77 -9.68 3.66 -9.91
N ILE A 78 -8.88 3.26 -8.92
CA ILE A 78 -8.29 4.16 -7.92
C ILE A 78 -6.75 4.15 -7.99
N LEU A 79 -6.11 5.23 -7.53
CA LEU A 79 -4.66 5.33 -7.46
C LEU A 79 -4.09 4.66 -6.19
N GLY A 80 -2.88 4.12 -6.28
CA GLY A 80 -2.10 3.68 -5.12
C GLY A 80 -1.08 4.76 -4.71
N PHE A 81 -1.12 5.19 -3.46
CA PHE A 81 -0.16 6.14 -2.90
C PHE A 81 0.79 5.43 -1.93
N ILE A 82 1.99 5.07 -2.41
CA ILE A 82 3.03 4.46 -1.56
C ILE A 82 3.59 5.54 -0.64
N GLU A 83 3.52 5.31 0.68
CA GLU A 83 4.02 6.22 1.71
C GLU A 83 5.23 5.60 2.44
N PRO A 84 6.48 5.80 1.94
CA PRO A 84 7.67 5.41 2.70
C PRO A 84 7.72 6.14 4.04
N LEU A 85 8.05 5.42 5.10
CA LEU A 85 8.06 5.98 6.45
C LEU A 85 9.49 6.26 6.92
N GLY A 86 9.71 7.40 7.57
CA GLY A 86 11.05 7.85 7.99
C GLY A 86 11.66 7.07 9.15
N PHE A 87 10.84 6.27 9.87
CA PHE A 87 11.24 5.53 11.05
C PHE A 87 12.40 4.57 10.75
N THR A 88 13.29 4.38 11.72
CA THR A 88 14.42 3.45 11.60
C THR A 88 13.97 1.99 11.48
N VAL A 89 12.80 1.67 12.03
CA VAL A 89 12.19 0.33 11.95
C VAL A 89 11.37 0.09 10.69
N SER A 90 11.20 1.09 9.81
CA SER A 90 10.42 0.92 8.59
C SER A 90 11.15 0.04 7.57
N ALA A 91 10.41 -0.92 7.00
CA ALA A 91 10.89 -1.77 5.91
C ALA A 91 11.08 -1.00 4.58
N LEU A 92 10.49 0.20 4.44
CA LEU A 92 10.62 1.03 3.24
C LEU A 92 10.73 2.51 3.63
N ARG A 93 11.98 3.00 3.66
CA ARG A 93 12.30 4.39 4.08
C ARG A 93 12.51 5.35 2.92
N ARG A 94 12.85 4.84 1.73
CA ARG A 94 13.29 5.66 0.59
C ARG A 94 12.35 5.47 -0.59
N LYS A 95 11.89 6.58 -1.17
CA LYS A 95 11.06 6.59 -2.39
C LYS A 95 11.72 5.84 -3.55
N ARG A 96 13.05 5.91 -3.68
CA ARG A 96 13.80 5.19 -4.73
C ARG A 96 13.52 3.68 -4.72
N VAL A 97 13.49 3.06 -3.54
CA VAL A 97 13.26 1.61 -3.41
C VAL A 97 11.85 1.23 -3.90
N ALA A 98 10.86 2.09 -3.69
CA ALA A 98 9.51 1.88 -4.23
C ALA A 98 9.48 2.01 -5.76
N VAL A 99 10.19 2.99 -6.32
CA VAL A 99 10.30 3.18 -7.77
C VAL A 99 11.00 2.00 -8.43
N ASP A 100 12.08 1.48 -7.84
CA ASP A 100 12.84 0.34 -8.37
C ASP A 100 12.06 -1.00 -8.30
N ALA A 101 10.87 -1.00 -7.70
CA ALA A 101 10.02 -2.17 -7.53
C ALA A 101 8.81 -2.23 -8.48
N ILE A 102 8.64 -1.23 -9.35
CA ILE A 102 7.57 -1.10 -10.36
C ILE A 102 8.20 -1.13 -11.76
#